data_AF-A0A3P7IAB7-F1
#
_entry.id   AF-A0A3P7IAB7-F1
#
_cell.length_a   1.000
_cell.length_b   1.000
_cell.length_c   1.000
_cell.angle_alpha   90.00
_cell.angle_beta   90.00
_cell.angle_gamma   90.00
#
_symmetry.space_group_name_H-M   'P 1'
#
loop_
_entity.id
_entity.type
_entity.pdbx_description
1 polymer ?
#
loop_
_entity_poly.entity_id
_entity_poly.type
_entity_poly.pdbx_seq_one_letter_code
_entity_poly.pdbx_strand_id
1 'polypeptide(L)'
;MLDYAAKLQADTGAMQFPLQGGEVFKKLCSIFADFKTCVSHITCDSLSVDAVDASYGYMCGAGQPLFEQHAACFARVEVEKSYISCKSAATQAITEAQETKVSSWRLQSGSTEAYLAEMCRAMDGYLR
;
A
#
# COMPACT_ATOMS: atom_id res chain seq x y z
N MET A 1 3.61 -9.09 -1.07
CA MET A 1 3.29 -7.65 -0.86
C MET A 1 4.50 -6.75 -0.99
N LEU A 2 5.64 -7.03 -0.34
CA LEU A 2 6.87 -6.23 -0.48
C LEU A 2 7.43 -6.21 -1.91
N ASP A 3 7.44 -7.36 -2.59
CA ASP A 3 7.81 -7.41 -4.01
C ASP A 3 6.91 -6.56 -4.89
N TYR A 4 5.61 -6.45 -4.57
CA TYR A 4 4.69 -5.65 -5.37
C TYR A 4 4.97 -4.16 -5.19
N ALA A 5 5.18 -3.69 -3.96
CA ALA A 5 5.53 -2.31 -3.67
C ALA A 5 6.90 -1.92 -4.25
N ALA A 6 7.91 -2.79 -4.14
CA ALA A 6 9.24 -2.58 -4.71
C ALA A 6 9.21 -2.58 -6.24
N LYS A 7 8.45 -3.49 -6.85
CA LYS A 7 8.27 -3.57 -8.30
C LYS A 7 7.48 -2.37 -8.84
N LEU A 8 6.46 -1.91 -8.12
CA LEU A 8 5.77 -0.66 -8.43
C LEU A 8 6.71 0.55 -8.34
N GLN A 9 7.55 0.64 -7.32
CA GLN A 9 8.54 1.72 -7.18
C GLN A 9 9.57 1.70 -8.33
N ALA A 10 10.02 0.50 -8.74
CA ALA A 10 10.92 0.32 -9.87
C ALA A 10 10.26 0.69 -11.21
N ASP A 11 9.02 0.24 -11.44
CA ASP A 11 8.28 0.43 -12.69
C ASP A 11 7.81 1.89 -12.87
N THR A 12 7.52 2.60 -11.77
CA THR A 12 7.05 4.00 -11.79
C THR A 12 8.17 5.02 -11.63
N GLY A 13 9.41 4.59 -11.34
CA GLY A 13 10.53 5.48 -10.99
C GLY A 13 10.29 6.31 -9.73
N ALA A 14 9.24 5.98 -8.96
CA ALA A 14 8.78 6.77 -7.84
C ALA A 14 9.68 6.53 -6.63
N MET A 15 10.66 7.39 -6.45
CA MET A 15 11.52 7.41 -5.25
C MET A 15 10.72 7.61 -3.95
N GLN A 16 9.43 7.97 -4.00
CA GLN A 16 8.61 8.24 -2.83
C GLN A 16 7.11 8.03 -3.14
N PHE A 17 6.61 6.79 -3.04
CA PHE A 17 5.16 6.49 -2.94
C PHE A 17 4.38 7.43 -1.97
N PRO A 18 4.97 7.87 -0.84
CA PRO A 18 4.35 8.81 0.10
C PRO A 18 4.20 10.22 -0.47
N LEU A 19 5.18 10.71 -1.25
CA LEU A 19 5.10 12.01 -1.91
C LEU A 19 4.08 12.02 -3.06
N GLN A 20 3.80 10.85 -3.65
CA GLN A 20 2.81 10.71 -4.72
C GLN A 20 1.41 10.33 -4.20
N GLY A 21 1.27 9.92 -2.94
CA GLY A 21 -0.01 9.43 -2.39
C GLY A 21 -1.17 10.41 -2.57
N GLY A 22 -0.93 11.70 -2.35
CA GLY A 22 -1.94 12.75 -2.59
C GLY A 22 -2.31 12.93 -4.06
N GLU A 23 -1.34 12.87 -4.98
CA GLU A 23 -1.59 12.97 -6.43
C GLU A 23 -2.30 11.73 -6.98
N VAL A 24 -1.93 10.54 -6.51
CA VAL A 24 -2.62 9.28 -6.81
C VAL A 24 -4.08 9.34 -6.33
N PHE A 25 -4.29 9.85 -5.12
CA PHE A 25 -5.63 10.02 -4.55
C PHE A 25 -6.49 10.98 -5.38
N LYS A 26 -5.94 12.15 -5.77
CA LYS A 26 -6.64 13.10 -6.65
C LYS A 26 -7.01 12.47 -7.99
N LYS A 27 -6.10 11.69 -8.59
CA LYS A 27 -6.36 11.00 -9.85
C LYS A 27 -7.49 9.98 -9.70
N LEU A 28 -7.52 9.25 -8.59
CA LEU A 28 -8.59 8.31 -8.27
C LEU A 28 -9.94 9.02 -8.13
N CYS A 29 -9.97 10.19 -7.50
CA CYS A 29 -11.18 11.01 -7.41
C CYS A 29 -11.62 11.61 -8.75
N SER A 30 -10.68 11.91 -9.65
CA SER A 30 -11.02 12.28 -11.04
C SER A 30 -11.71 11.13 -11.76
N ILE A 31 -11.18 9.90 -11.66
CA ILE A 31 -11.79 8.71 -12.27
C ILE A 31 -13.20 8.47 -11.70
N PHE A 32 -13.39 8.67 -10.39
CA PHE A 32 -14.71 8.58 -9.77
C PHE A 32 -15.68 9.66 -10.26
N ALA A 33 -15.21 10.89 -10.50
CA ALA A 33 -16.02 11.94 -11.11
C ALA A 33 -16.44 11.60 -12.56
N ASP A 34 -15.53 11.03 -13.33
CA ASP A 34 -15.82 10.53 -14.68
C ASP A 34 -16.85 9.39 -14.64
N PHE A 35 -16.72 8.47 -13.68
CA PHE A 35 -17.71 7.43 -13.44
C PHE A 35 -19.10 8.01 -13.13
N LYS A 36 -19.18 8.98 -12.21
CA LYS A 36 -20.45 9.66 -11.90
C LYS A 36 -21.10 10.31 -13.12
N THR A 37 -20.28 10.90 -13.98
CA THR A 37 -20.75 11.49 -15.24
C THR A 37 -21.27 10.40 -16.19
N CYS A 38 -20.54 9.29 -16.32
CA CYS A 38 -20.91 8.15 -17.13
C CYS A 38 -22.28 7.57 -16.73
N VAL A 39 -22.54 7.41 -15.43
CA VAL A 39 -23.78 6.80 -14.93
C VAL A 39 -24.92 7.79 -14.71
N SER A 40 -24.71 9.08 -14.97
CA SER A 40 -25.70 10.15 -14.68
C SER A 40 -27.05 10.01 -15.40
N HIS A 41 -27.08 9.28 -16.52
CA HIS A 41 -28.29 9.03 -17.31
C HIS A 41 -29.08 7.80 -16.84
N ILE A 42 -28.54 7.01 -15.91
CA ILE A 42 -29.22 5.84 -15.35
C ILE A 42 -30.23 6.32 -14.32
N THR A 43 -31.51 6.02 -14.54
CA THR A 43 -32.61 6.45 -13.69
C THR A 43 -33.17 5.33 -12.80
N CYS A 44 -32.71 4.09 -12.99
CA CYS A 44 -33.09 2.96 -12.15
C CYS A 44 -32.09 2.77 -11.00
N ASP A 45 -32.58 2.20 -9.91
CA ASP A 45 -31.73 1.79 -8.80
C ASP A 45 -30.75 0.73 -9.27
N SER A 46 -29.45 1.00 -9.07
CA SER A 46 -28.38 0.13 -9.52
C SER A 46 -27.42 -0.14 -8.38
N LEU A 47 -27.47 -1.38 -7.87
CA LEU A 47 -26.60 -1.84 -6.78
C LEU A 47 -25.13 -1.63 -7.10
N SER A 48 -24.71 -1.76 -8.36
CA SER A 48 -23.32 -1.53 -8.78
C SER A 48 -22.94 -0.06 -8.71
N VAL A 49 -23.85 0.85 -9.04
CA VAL A 49 -23.62 2.30 -8.92
C VAL A 49 -23.51 2.68 -7.44
N ASP A 50 -24.43 2.18 -6.63
CA ASP A 50 -24.44 2.43 -5.19
C ASP A 50 -23.20 1.87 -4.50
N ALA A 51 -22.72 0.69 -4.91
CA ALA A 51 -21.51 0.09 -4.35
C ALA A 51 -20.26 0.93 -4.65
N VAL A 52 -20.15 1.49 -5.87
CA VAL A 52 -19.02 2.35 -6.25
C VAL A 52 -19.12 3.70 -5.51
N ASP A 53 -20.31 4.30 -5.44
CA ASP A 53 -20.52 5.54 -4.68
C ASP A 53 -20.25 5.35 -3.18
N ALA A 54 -20.67 4.25 -2.57
CA ALA A 54 -20.35 3.93 -1.19
C ALA A 54 -18.85 3.73 -0.96
N SER A 55 -18.14 3.16 -1.94
CA SER A 55 -16.69 2.89 -1.83
C SER A 55 -15.85 4.16 -1.93
N TYR A 56 -16.23 5.11 -2.80
CA TYR A 56 -15.40 6.27 -3.14
C TYR A 56 -16.01 7.61 -2.75
N GLY A 57 -17.32 7.69 -2.55
CA GLY A 57 -18.07 8.94 -2.35
C GLY A 57 -17.68 9.71 -1.10
N TYR A 58 -17.43 9.02 0.02
CA TYR A 58 -16.91 9.69 1.21
C TYR A 58 -15.47 10.18 0.97
N MET A 59 -14.63 9.31 0.42
CA MET A 59 -13.20 9.56 0.17
C MET A 59 -12.99 10.77 -0.74
N CYS A 60 -13.75 10.86 -1.82
CA CYS A 60 -13.66 11.89 -2.85
C CYS A 60 -14.68 13.03 -2.69
N GLY A 61 -15.36 13.06 -1.54
CA GLY A 61 -16.33 14.08 -1.18
C GLY A 61 -15.96 14.72 0.15
N ALA A 62 -16.85 14.64 1.14
CA ALA A 62 -16.65 15.29 2.44
C ALA A 62 -15.42 14.80 3.22
N GLY A 63 -14.96 13.57 2.98
CA GLY A 63 -13.77 13.00 3.60
C GLY A 63 -12.46 13.43 2.94
N GLN A 64 -12.47 13.98 1.73
CA GLN A 64 -11.26 14.29 0.96
C GLN A 64 -10.22 15.11 1.75
N PRO A 65 -10.58 16.21 2.45
CA PRO A 65 -9.60 16.98 3.21
C PRO A 65 -8.88 16.16 4.30
N LEU A 66 -9.61 15.23 4.93
CA LEU A 66 -9.06 14.35 5.96
C LEU A 66 -8.07 13.35 5.36
N PHE A 67 -8.40 12.75 4.21
CA PHE A 67 -7.49 11.86 3.49
C PHE A 67 -6.24 12.58 3.01
N GLU A 68 -6.37 13.80 2.46
CA GLU A 68 -5.24 14.63 2.05
C GLU A 68 -4.34 14.98 3.25
N GLN A 69 -4.92 15.31 4.41
CA GLN A 69 -4.18 15.58 5.63
C GLN A 69 -3.37 14.37 6.11
N HIS A 70 -3.98 13.18 6.12
CA HIS A 70 -3.30 11.95 6.50
C HIS A 70 -2.21 11.53 5.50
N ALA A 71 -2.47 11.68 4.20
CA ALA A 71 -1.48 11.44 3.16
C ALA A 71 -0.27 12.38 3.32
N ALA A 72 -0.50 13.66 3.60
CA ALA A 72 0.56 14.63 3.88
C ALA A 72 1.33 14.29 5.17
N CYS A 73 0.68 13.73 6.19
CA CYS A 73 1.35 13.23 7.39
C CYS A 73 2.29 12.07 7.06
N PHE A 74 1.80 11.08 6.32
CA PHE A 74 2.59 9.93 5.92
C PHE A 74 3.79 10.33 5.04
N ALA A 75 3.60 11.28 4.13
CA ALA A 75 4.67 11.87 3.33
C ALA A 75 5.80 12.49 4.18
N ARG A 76 5.46 13.10 5.32
CA ARG A 76 6.46 13.65 6.26
C ARG A 76 7.22 12.54 6.98
N VAL A 77 6.52 11.53 7.48
CA VAL A 77 7.14 10.38 8.17
C VAL A 77 8.16 9.69 7.28
N GLU A 78 7.87 9.56 5.99
CA GLU A 78 8.71 8.86 5.03
C GLU A 78 10.02 9.57 4.64
N VAL A 79 10.15 10.84 5.02
CA VAL A 79 11.42 11.58 4.92
C VAL A 79 12.15 11.69 6.27
N GLU A 80 11.57 11.19 7.36
CA GLU A 80 12.22 11.18 8.67
C GLU A 80 13.32 10.12 8.72
N LYS A 81 14.53 10.52 9.15
CA LYS A 81 15.71 9.65 9.18
C LYS A 81 15.52 8.42 10.08
N SER A 82 14.86 8.59 11.23
CA SER A 82 14.53 7.50 12.16
C SER A 82 13.62 6.47 11.50
N TYR A 83 12.59 6.92 10.80
CA TYR A 83 11.67 6.05 10.07
C TYR A 83 12.35 5.34 8.90
N ILE A 84 13.17 6.04 8.11
CA ILE A 84 13.96 5.45 7.03
C ILE A 84 14.88 4.33 7.58
N SER A 85 15.56 4.58 8.70
CA SER A 85 16.41 3.57 9.34
C SER A 85 15.61 2.33 9.76
N CYS A 86 14.43 2.53 10.34
CA CYS A 86 13.54 1.44 10.72
C CYS A 86 13.08 0.64 9.49
N LYS A 87 12.61 1.33 8.45
CA LYS A 87 12.15 0.73 7.20
C LYS A 87 13.27 -0.08 6.53
N SER A 88 14.49 0.44 6.47
CA SER A 88 15.64 -0.26 5.89
C SER A 88 16.01 -1.51 6.68
N ALA A 89 16.06 -1.43 8.02
CA ALA A 89 16.36 -2.59 8.86
C ALA A 89 15.29 -3.70 8.72
N ALA A 90 14.01 -3.31 8.72
CA ALA A 90 12.91 -4.25 8.49
C ALA A 90 12.96 -4.88 7.09
N THR A 91 13.23 -4.09 6.06
CA THR A 91 13.39 -4.59 4.68
C THR A 91 14.52 -5.60 4.59
N GLN A 92 15.67 -5.28 5.17
CA GLN A 92 16.83 -6.19 5.19
C GLN A 92 16.51 -7.51 5.89
N ALA A 93 15.89 -7.47 7.07
CA ALA A 93 15.52 -8.69 7.82
C ALA A 93 14.56 -9.58 7.01
N ILE A 94 13.63 -8.98 6.26
CA ILE A 94 12.70 -9.74 5.41
C ILE A 94 13.43 -10.36 4.21
N THR A 95 14.33 -9.62 3.56
CA THR A 95 15.16 -10.15 2.48
C THR A 95 16.00 -11.34 2.95
N GLU A 96 16.67 -11.21 4.10
CA GLU A 96 17.47 -12.28 4.70
C GLU A 96 16.61 -13.53 5.03
N ALA A 97 15.41 -13.34 5.57
CA ALA A 97 14.47 -14.44 5.83
C ALA A 97 14.01 -15.15 4.54
N GLN A 98 13.81 -14.39 3.45
CA GLN A 98 13.45 -14.93 2.15
C GLN A 98 14.61 -15.70 1.51
N GLU A 99 15.83 -15.18 1.55
CA GLU A 99 17.02 -15.86 1.04
C GLU A 99 17.34 -17.15 1.82
N THR A 100 17.14 -17.12 3.14
CA THR A 100 17.24 -18.31 4.01
C THR A 100 16.21 -19.37 3.62
N LYS A 101 14.99 -18.95 3.25
CA LYS A 101 13.97 -19.87 2.71
C LYS A 101 14.38 -20.46 1.36
N VAL A 102 14.93 -19.67 0.43
CA VAL A 102 15.37 -20.17 -0.90
C VAL A 102 16.55 -21.15 -0.76
N SER A 103 17.50 -20.85 0.12
CA SER A 103 18.64 -21.73 0.40
C SER A 103 18.25 -23.00 1.16
N SER A 104 17.31 -22.92 2.11
CA SER A 104 16.74 -24.08 2.82
C SER A 104 15.86 -24.96 1.92
N TRP A 105 15.04 -24.38 1.02
CA TRP A 105 14.27 -25.11 0.01
C TRP A 105 15.16 -25.84 -1.01
N ARG A 106 16.37 -25.32 -1.28
CA ARG A 106 17.37 -26.01 -2.12
C ARG A 106 18.02 -27.21 -1.43
N LEU A 107 17.94 -27.30 -0.10
CA LEU A 107 18.74 -28.24 0.70
C LEU A 107 17.94 -29.36 1.37
N GLN A 108 16.70 -29.16 1.83
CA GLN A 108 15.76 -30.27 2.17
C GLN A 108 14.46 -29.72 2.78
N SER A 109 13.37 -30.45 2.54
CA SER A 109 12.01 -30.30 3.05
C SER A 109 11.89 -30.43 4.58
N GLY A 110 12.43 -29.46 5.34
CA GLY A 110 12.62 -29.63 6.79
C GLY A 110 12.14 -28.53 7.77
N SER A 111 11.92 -27.26 7.40
CA SER A 111 11.55 -26.28 8.46
C SER A 111 10.65 -25.12 8.03
N THR A 112 9.41 -25.43 7.65
CA THR A 112 8.35 -24.42 7.47
C THR A 112 8.14 -23.57 8.74
N GLU A 113 8.35 -24.15 9.92
CA GLU A 113 8.11 -23.53 11.23
C GLU A 113 9.12 -22.43 11.58
N ALA A 114 10.43 -22.67 11.36
CA ALA A 114 11.47 -21.68 11.58
C ALA A 114 11.32 -20.46 10.67
N TYR A 115 10.90 -20.68 9.41
CA TYR A 115 10.60 -19.59 8.48
C TYR A 115 9.39 -18.75 8.94
N LEU A 116 8.32 -19.39 9.42
CA LEU A 116 7.14 -18.68 9.91
C LEU A 116 7.45 -17.88 11.19
N ALA A 117 8.26 -18.41 12.10
CA ALA A 117 8.71 -17.71 13.30
C ALA A 117 9.48 -16.41 12.95
N GLU A 118 10.40 -16.49 11.99
CA GLU A 118 11.20 -15.33 11.61
C GLU A 118 10.39 -14.28 10.83
N MET A 119 9.45 -14.72 10.00
CA MET A 119 8.48 -13.83 9.36
C MET A 119 7.60 -13.09 10.37
N CYS A 120 7.11 -13.79 11.40
CA CYS A 120 6.32 -13.17 12.48
C CYS A 120 7.16 -12.13 13.24
N ARG A 121 8.41 -12.45 13.59
CA ARG A 121 9.33 -11.50 14.25
C ARG A 121 9.58 -10.25 13.40
N ALA A 122 9.83 -10.43 12.11
CA ALA A 122 10.06 -9.31 11.19
C ALA A 122 8.79 -8.43 11.04
N MET A 123 7.61 -9.05 11.02
CA MET A 123 6.33 -8.33 10.96
C MET A 123 5.99 -7.61 12.27
N ASP A 124 6.29 -8.18 13.43
CA ASP A 124 6.11 -7.53 14.74
C ASP A 124 6.97 -6.28 14.90
N GLY A 125 8.17 -6.25 14.29
CA GLY A 125 9.02 -5.05 14.25
C GLY A 125 8.51 -3.97 13.28
N TYR A 126 7.79 -4.37 12.23
CA TYR A 126 7.25 -3.46 11.22
C TYR A 126 5.87 -2.87 11.59
N LEU A 127 5.08 -3.59 12.39
CA LEU A 127 3.70 -3.25 12.74
C LEU A 127 3.54 -2.53 14.10
N ARG A 128 4.64 -2.23 14.78
CA ARG A 128 4.65 -1.47 16.05
C ARG A 128 4.93 0.01 15.84
#